data_AF-A0A7S4UIB1-F1
#
_entry.id   AF-A0A7S4UIB1-F1
#
_cell.length_a   1.000
_cell.length_b   1.000
_cell.length_c   1.000
_cell.angle_alpha   90.00
_cell.angle_beta   90.00
_cell.angle_gamma   90.00
#
_symmetry.space_group_name_H-M   'P 1'
#
loop_
_entity.id
_entity.type
_entity.pdbx_description
1 polymer ?
#
loop_
_entity_poly.entity_id
_entity_poly.type
_entity_poly.pdbx_seq_one_letter_code
_entity_poly.pdbx_strand_id
1 'polypeptide(L)'
;WLKASGSFPCVPEAAADSTGPPAPMAAKAKEGEPIDWGKDDGGDKKEKAEEWAIQGEVTSRRQHKVSKADIAQAKEEYVSLEWDDVFPKKPKERLRWLYKAILAAKDGRVKTRPLFDIIAHRKFIEGLKGSVATDVLNLIRGNLDIFSAKQQKQLTSDNFELFRKYAPINVLDSDDDEGDAPPLPPPPKVVIEPKEKKKKVQEYERQRQEREEEEEGYSDEDVETKRRRILAKGVERRVDPADGQAYTMAEFIQEYGGSGDKPPVEWENARHTSFVFKA
;
A
#
# COMPACT_ATOMS: atom_id res chain seq x y z
N TRP A 1 50.49 -44.13 -16.75
CA TRP A 1 50.13 -43.12 -17.76
C TRP A 1 48.88 -42.39 -17.27
N LEU A 2 48.85 -41.14 -16.80
CA LEU A 2 49.82 -40.10 -16.47
C LEU A 2 49.25 -39.39 -15.22
N LYS A 3 50.06 -39.16 -14.19
CA LYS A 3 49.73 -38.35 -13.00
C LYS A 3 49.85 -36.87 -13.39
N ALA A 4 48.81 -36.07 -13.15
CA ALA A 4 48.90 -34.61 -13.22
C ALA A 4 48.67 -34.03 -11.81
N SER A 5 49.79 -33.80 -11.13
CA SER A 5 49.90 -33.03 -9.89
C SER A 5 49.83 -31.55 -10.20
N GLY A 6 48.66 -30.94 -9.99
CA GLY A 6 48.45 -29.50 -10.06
C GLY A 6 48.86 -28.84 -8.74
N SER A 7 50.04 -28.22 -8.77
CA SER A 7 50.58 -27.33 -7.75
C SER A 7 49.68 -26.09 -7.62
N PHE A 8 49.03 -25.90 -6.47
CA PHE A 8 48.35 -24.64 -6.14
C PHE A 8 49.35 -23.70 -5.44
N PRO A 9 49.50 -22.45 -5.89
CA PRO A 9 50.35 -21.48 -5.23
C PRO A 9 49.77 -21.07 -3.87
N CYS A 10 50.63 -21.18 -2.86
CA CYS A 10 50.49 -20.64 -1.52
C CYS A 10 50.20 -19.13 -1.59
N VAL A 11 49.02 -18.70 -1.15
CA VAL A 11 48.67 -17.28 -1.02
C VAL A 11 49.17 -16.82 0.36
N PRO A 12 49.92 -15.71 0.45
CA PRO A 12 50.43 -15.21 1.71
C PRO A 12 49.30 -14.72 2.62
N GLU A 13 49.31 -15.27 3.82
CA GLU A 13 48.59 -14.86 5.03
C GLU A 13 48.94 -13.40 5.36
N ALA A 14 48.07 -12.49 4.94
CA ALA A 14 48.19 -11.07 5.28
C ALA A 14 47.88 -10.90 6.76
N ALA A 15 48.93 -10.52 7.49
CA ALA A 15 48.94 -10.25 8.91
C ALA A 15 47.81 -9.29 9.33
N ALA A 16 47.24 -9.62 10.47
CA ALA A 16 46.32 -8.82 11.23
C ALA A 16 46.87 -7.40 11.50
N ASP A 17 46.22 -6.39 10.93
CA ASP A 17 46.34 -5.01 11.41
C ASP A 17 45.24 -4.78 12.43
N SER A 18 45.58 -4.98 13.71
CA SER A 18 44.72 -4.74 14.86
C SER A 18 44.61 -3.23 15.09
N THR A 19 43.80 -2.55 14.27
CA THR A 19 43.31 -1.21 14.62
C THR A 19 42.09 -1.39 15.51
N GLY A 20 42.35 -1.42 16.82
CA GLY A 20 41.32 -1.44 17.85
C GLY A 20 40.34 -0.27 17.67
N PRO A 21 39.06 -0.44 18.04
CA PRO A 21 38.10 0.64 18.00
C PRO A 21 38.59 1.79 18.88
N PRO A 22 38.57 3.04 18.39
CA PRO A 22 38.87 4.19 19.23
C PRO A 22 37.88 4.22 20.38
N ALA A 23 38.41 4.40 21.59
CA ALA A 23 37.64 4.59 22.80
C ALA A 23 36.48 5.58 22.57
N PRO A 24 35.29 5.37 23.17
CA PRO A 24 34.23 6.35 23.13
C PRO A 24 34.75 7.61 23.82
N MET A 25 35.10 8.62 23.03
CA MET A 25 35.36 9.94 23.56
C MET A 25 34.10 10.37 24.30
N ALA A 26 34.25 10.48 25.61
CA ALA A 26 33.27 11.05 26.51
C ALA A 26 32.78 12.37 25.91
N ALA A 27 31.58 12.33 25.31
CA ALA A 27 30.84 13.52 24.99
C ALA A 27 30.58 14.21 26.33
N LYS A 28 31.41 15.21 26.61
CA LYS A 28 31.16 16.23 27.63
C LYS A 28 29.70 16.63 27.49
N ALA A 29 28.90 16.23 28.47
CA ALA A 29 27.63 16.84 28.75
C ALA A 29 27.91 18.35 28.85
N LYS A 30 27.50 19.10 27.82
CA LYS A 30 27.35 20.54 27.96
C LYS A 30 26.19 20.69 28.94
N GLU A 31 26.57 20.90 30.19
CA GLU A 31 25.72 21.45 31.23
C GLU A 31 24.94 22.62 30.63
N GLY A 32 23.62 22.59 30.84
CA GLY A 32 22.72 23.58 30.29
C GLY A 32 23.17 24.98 30.68
N GLU A 33 23.38 25.81 29.67
CA GLU A 33 23.30 27.25 29.87
C GLU A 33 21.89 27.55 30.38
N PRO A 34 21.76 28.23 31.54
CA PRO A 34 20.46 28.66 32.03
C PRO A 34 19.83 29.56 30.97
N ILE A 35 18.60 29.25 30.58
CA ILE A 35 17.78 30.13 29.77
C ILE A 35 17.60 31.42 30.57
N ASP A 36 18.34 32.45 30.17
CA ASP A 36 18.20 33.82 30.62
C ASP A 36 16.85 34.34 30.12
N TRP A 37 15.83 34.22 30.98
CA TRP A 37 14.53 34.86 30.80
C TRP A 37 14.70 36.34 31.03
N GLY A 38 15.31 36.98 30.02
CA GLY A 38 15.67 38.38 29.98
C GLY A 38 14.61 39.22 30.68
N LYS A 39 15.09 39.93 31.71
CA LYS A 39 14.60 41.21 32.22
C LYS A 39 13.56 41.82 31.29
N ASP A 40 12.31 41.61 31.64
CA ASP A 40 11.18 42.35 31.11
C ASP A 40 11.23 43.74 31.76
N ASP A 41 11.77 44.69 31.01
CA ASP A 41 11.81 46.09 31.39
C ASP A 41 10.38 46.65 31.35
N GLY A 42 9.73 46.65 32.52
CA GLY A 42 8.79 47.67 32.98
C GLY A 42 7.85 48.28 31.93
N GLY A 43 6.85 47.50 31.51
CA GLY A 43 5.75 47.92 30.63
C GLY A 43 4.36 47.61 31.20
N ASP A 44 4.07 48.19 32.37
CA ASP A 44 2.76 48.54 32.96
C ASP A 44 1.45 48.07 32.23
N LYS A 45 0.57 47.44 33.02
CA LYS A 45 -0.91 47.30 32.87
C LYS A 45 -1.49 46.13 32.07
N LYS A 46 -1.40 44.89 32.60
CA LYS A 46 -2.57 43.97 32.62
C LYS A 46 -2.46 42.75 33.55
N GLU A 47 -1.59 42.80 34.56
CA GLU A 47 -1.35 41.73 35.55
C GLU A 47 -2.37 41.67 36.70
N LYS A 48 -3.57 42.27 36.56
CA LYS A 48 -4.61 42.20 37.61
C LYS A 48 -5.90 41.51 37.13
N ALA A 49 -5.75 40.53 36.25
CA ALA A 49 -6.83 39.64 35.84
C ALA A 49 -6.47 38.15 36.01
N GLU A 50 -5.49 37.86 36.88
CA GLU A 50 -5.20 36.49 37.29
C GLU A 50 -6.07 36.03 38.47
N GLU A 51 -6.61 36.95 39.27
CA GLU A 51 -6.99 36.55 40.64
C GLU A 51 -8.41 35.98 40.81
N TRP A 52 -9.23 35.92 39.74
CA TRP A 52 -10.60 35.36 39.77
C TRP A 52 -10.76 34.13 38.84
N ALA A 53 -9.67 33.52 38.37
CA ALA A 53 -9.73 32.28 37.60
C ALA A 53 -9.87 31.08 38.54
N ILE A 54 -11.12 30.79 38.90
CA ILE A 54 -11.58 29.59 39.60
C ILE A 54 -10.84 28.36 39.05
N GLN A 55 -10.24 27.55 39.94
CA GLN A 55 -9.79 26.17 39.67
C GLN A 55 -11.00 25.33 39.23
N GLY A 56 -11.43 25.50 37.99
CA GLY A 56 -12.41 24.65 37.35
C GLY A 56 -11.74 23.33 37.05
N GLU A 57 -12.09 22.31 37.85
CA GLU A 57 -11.88 20.91 37.51
C GLU A 57 -12.24 20.71 36.04
N VAL A 58 -11.24 20.39 35.21
CA VAL A 58 -11.38 20.30 33.76
C VAL A 58 -12.28 19.11 33.44
N THR A 59 -13.58 19.37 33.42
CA THR A 59 -14.60 18.41 33.00
C THR A 59 -14.30 18.04 31.55
N SER A 60 -13.87 16.79 31.35
CA SER A 60 -13.89 16.03 30.11
C SER A 60 -14.00 16.88 28.84
N ARG A 61 -12.85 17.25 28.26
CA ARG A 61 -12.82 17.81 26.90
C ARG A 61 -13.53 16.81 25.98
N ARG A 62 -14.61 17.25 25.32
CA ARG A 62 -15.32 16.44 24.30
C ARG A 62 -14.28 15.91 23.31
N GLN A 63 -14.00 14.61 23.41
CA GLN A 63 -13.25 13.87 22.41
C GLN A 63 -14.02 14.04 21.09
N HIS A 64 -13.43 14.76 20.13
CA HIS A 64 -14.01 14.88 18.82
C HIS A 64 -14.12 13.47 18.25
N LYS A 65 -15.34 13.02 17.91
CA LYS A 65 -15.54 11.68 17.37
C LYS A 65 -14.82 11.62 16.03
N VAL A 66 -13.64 11.02 16.00
CA VAL A 66 -12.92 10.72 14.77
C VAL A 66 -13.89 9.91 13.91
N SER A 67 -14.13 10.37 12.69
CA SER A 67 -15.13 9.73 11.85
C SER A 67 -14.66 8.31 11.51
N LYS A 68 -15.61 7.39 11.30
CA LYS A 68 -15.28 6.01 10.91
C LYS A 68 -14.46 5.97 9.61
N ALA A 69 -14.61 6.97 8.75
CA ALA A 69 -13.84 7.13 7.52
C ALA A 69 -12.38 7.47 7.82
N ASP A 70 -12.11 8.41 8.73
CA ASP A 70 -10.73 8.78 9.10
C ASP A 70 -10.00 7.61 9.78
N ILE A 71 -10.71 6.81 10.59
CA ILE A 71 -10.13 5.59 11.19
C ILE A 71 -9.80 4.55 10.13
N ALA A 72 -10.66 4.39 9.11
CA ALA A 72 -10.41 3.47 8.01
C ALA A 72 -9.24 3.93 7.14
N GLN A 73 -9.15 5.24 6.86
CA GLN A 73 -8.05 5.83 6.13
C GLN A 73 -6.74 5.71 6.91
N ALA A 74 -6.72 6.02 8.21
CA ALA A 74 -5.55 5.84 9.06
C ALA A 74 -5.10 4.36 9.15
N LYS A 75 -6.05 3.41 9.11
CA LYS A 75 -5.73 1.97 9.05
C LYS A 75 -5.19 1.55 7.68
N GLU A 76 -5.72 2.11 6.61
CA GLU A 76 -5.19 1.87 5.26
C GLU A 76 -3.83 2.53 5.03
N GLU A 77 -3.57 3.62 5.75
CA GLU A 77 -2.31 4.37 5.79
C GLU A 77 -1.26 3.68 6.66
N TYR A 78 -1.68 2.85 7.63
CA TYR A 78 -0.77 2.06 8.45
C TYR A 78 -0.31 0.79 7.71
N VAL A 79 0.86 0.89 7.08
CA VAL A 79 1.52 -0.26 6.45
C VAL A 79 2.42 -0.95 7.47
N SER A 80 2.10 -2.19 7.84
CA SER A 80 2.98 -3.01 8.69
C SER A 80 4.32 -3.28 7.98
N LEU A 81 5.42 -3.04 8.70
CA LEU A 81 6.80 -3.26 8.26
C LEU A 81 7.44 -4.47 8.95
N GLU A 82 6.65 -5.28 9.66
CA GLU A 82 7.14 -6.49 10.31
C GLU A 82 7.25 -7.64 9.30
N TRP A 83 8.34 -8.39 9.38
CA TRP A 83 8.65 -9.47 8.43
C TRP A 83 7.59 -10.58 8.46
N ASP A 84 7.06 -10.87 9.65
CA ASP A 84 6.06 -11.90 9.89
C ASP A 84 4.71 -11.57 9.24
N ASP A 85 4.41 -10.31 9.00
CA ASP A 85 3.17 -9.90 8.33
C ASP A 85 3.29 -9.95 6.80
N VAL A 86 4.50 -9.76 6.25
CA VAL A 86 4.71 -9.59 4.81
C VAL A 86 5.01 -10.92 4.11
N PHE A 87 5.83 -11.77 4.72
CA PHE A 87 6.29 -13.00 4.06
C PHE A 87 5.21 -14.07 3.87
N PRO A 88 4.25 -14.27 4.79
CA PRO A 88 3.17 -15.23 4.56
C PRO A 88 2.18 -14.82 3.46
N LYS A 89 2.19 -13.55 3.02
CA LYS A 89 1.26 -13.04 1.99
C LYS A 89 1.52 -13.67 0.63
N LYS A 90 0.47 -13.78 -0.17
CA LYS A 90 0.57 -14.28 -1.55
C LYS A 90 1.43 -13.32 -2.40
N PRO A 91 2.12 -13.80 -3.45
CA PRO A 91 2.93 -12.95 -4.34
C PRO A 91 2.23 -11.67 -4.83
N LYS A 92 0.95 -11.78 -5.24
CA LYS A 92 0.14 -10.63 -5.68
C LYS A 92 -0.16 -9.65 -4.54
N GLU A 93 -0.38 -10.16 -3.33
CA GLU A 93 -0.62 -9.33 -2.14
C GLU A 93 0.67 -8.63 -1.68
N ARG A 94 1.84 -9.27 -1.84
CA ARG A 94 3.15 -8.64 -1.60
C ARG A 94 3.40 -7.47 -2.55
N LEU A 95 3.02 -7.59 -3.83
CA LEU A 95 3.08 -6.49 -4.78
C LEU A 95 2.16 -5.32 -4.36
N ARG A 96 0.91 -5.61 -3.97
CA ARG A 96 -0.02 -4.58 -3.45
C ARG A 96 0.51 -3.92 -2.17
N TRP A 97 1.09 -4.71 -1.26
CA TRP A 97 1.75 -4.21 -0.05
C TRP A 97 2.92 -3.28 -0.40
N LEU A 98 3.78 -3.69 -1.35
CA LEU A 98 4.93 -2.90 -1.78
C LEU A 98 4.51 -1.54 -2.36
N TYR A 99 3.45 -1.51 -3.17
CA TYR A 99 2.89 -0.26 -3.70
C TYR A 99 2.47 0.70 -2.57
N LYS A 100 1.73 0.20 -1.57
CA LYS A 100 1.32 1.00 -0.41
C LYS A 100 2.52 1.44 0.43
N ALA A 101 3.50 0.55 0.63
CA ALA A 101 4.69 0.84 1.42
C ALA A 101 5.58 1.92 0.78
N ILE A 102 5.77 1.86 -0.54
CA ILE A 102 6.51 2.87 -1.31
C ILE A 102 5.78 4.21 -1.24
N LEU A 103 4.46 4.24 -1.43
CA LEU A 103 3.68 5.47 -1.34
C LEU A 103 3.76 6.10 0.05
N ALA A 104 3.64 5.30 1.12
CA ALA A 104 3.81 5.76 2.50
C ALA A 104 5.25 6.23 2.80
N ALA A 105 6.26 5.67 2.13
CA ALA A 105 7.65 6.11 2.24
C ALA A 105 7.88 7.44 1.51
N LYS A 106 7.25 7.67 0.35
CA LYS A 106 7.28 8.96 -0.36
C LYS A 106 6.66 10.08 0.47
N ASP A 107 5.59 9.75 1.20
CA ASP A 107 4.94 10.66 2.16
C ASP A 107 5.77 10.86 3.45
N GLY A 108 6.88 10.12 3.62
CA GLY A 108 7.73 10.21 4.80
C GLY A 108 7.12 9.58 6.07
N ARG A 109 6.00 8.86 5.97
CA ARG A 109 5.36 8.19 7.11
C ARG A 109 6.08 6.91 7.52
N VAL A 110 6.71 6.25 6.56
CA VAL A 110 7.42 4.98 6.74
C VAL A 110 8.92 5.18 6.61
N LYS A 111 9.70 4.53 7.48
CA LYS A 111 11.16 4.54 7.38
C LYS A 111 11.63 3.70 6.19
N THR A 112 12.50 4.27 5.37
CA THR A 112 13.09 3.60 4.19
C THR A 112 13.93 2.37 4.54
N ARG A 113 14.59 2.36 5.71
CA ARG A 113 15.53 1.29 6.09
C ARG A 113 14.84 -0.08 6.27
N PRO A 114 13.80 -0.22 7.12
CA PRO A 114 13.05 -1.48 7.22
C PRO A 114 12.42 -1.91 5.89
N LEU A 115 11.89 -0.95 5.11
CA LEU A 115 11.32 -1.24 3.79
C LEU A 115 12.35 -1.88 2.86
N PHE A 116 13.55 -1.33 2.82
CA PHE A 116 14.67 -1.90 2.06
C PHE A 116 15.04 -3.30 2.55
N ASP A 117 15.15 -3.50 3.86
CA ASP A 117 15.55 -4.79 4.44
C ASP A 117 14.52 -5.90 4.09
N ILE A 118 13.22 -5.58 4.03
CA ILE A 118 12.16 -6.51 3.59
C ILE A 118 12.31 -6.85 2.10
N ILE A 119 12.46 -5.84 1.23
CA ILE A 119 12.58 -6.02 -0.22
C ILE A 119 13.84 -6.82 -0.58
N ALA A 120 14.93 -6.57 0.14
CA ALA A 120 16.21 -7.26 -0.03
C ALA A 120 16.19 -8.72 0.44
N HIS A 121 15.19 -9.10 1.25
CA HIS A 121 15.16 -10.41 1.88
C HIS A 121 14.76 -11.54 0.91
N ARG A 122 15.47 -12.67 0.98
CA ARG A 122 15.24 -13.82 0.08
C ARG A 122 13.82 -14.38 0.14
N LYS A 123 13.20 -14.41 1.34
CA LYS A 123 11.80 -14.86 1.52
C LYS A 123 10.78 -13.96 0.82
N PHE A 124 11.09 -12.68 0.62
CA PHE A 124 10.20 -11.78 -0.12
C PHE A 124 10.15 -12.15 -1.60
N ILE A 125 11.31 -12.52 -2.15
CA ILE A 125 11.52 -12.91 -3.55
C ILE A 125 11.00 -14.33 -3.82
N GLU A 126 11.03 -15.19 -2.81
CA GLU A 126 10.53 -16.56 -2.89
C GLU A 126 9.04 -16.60 -3.28
N GLY A 127 8.74 -17.24 -4.42
CA GLY A 127 7.38 -17.35 -4.95
C GLY A 127 6.96 -16.24 -5.90
N LEU A 128 7.74 -15.16 -6.05
CA LEU A 128 7.55 -14.22 -7.16
C LEU A 128 8.00 -14.92 -8.45
N LYS A 129 7.12 -15.00 -9.47
CA LYS A 129 7.39 -15.56 -10.80
C LYS A 129 6.59 -14.80 -11.86
N GLY A 130 7.06 -14.81 -13.11
CA GLY A 130 6.33 -14.26 -14.25
C GLY A 130 6.12 -12.75 -14.16
N SER A 131 4.95 -12.27 -14.60
CA SER A 131 4.62 -10.84 -14.66
C SER A 131 4.72 -10.13 -13.32
N VAL A 132 4.29 -10.79 -12.23
CA VAL A 132 4.32 -10.19 -10.88
C VAL A 132 5.74 -9.83 -10.46
N ALA A 133 6.73 -10.65 -10.80
CA ALA A 133 8.13 -10.35 -10.48
C ALA A 133 8.64 -9.14 -11.28
N THR A 134 8.28 -9.06 -12.56
CA THR A 134 8.59 -7.92 -13.43
C THR A 134 7.93 -6.63 -12.93
N ASP A 135 6.68 -6.70 -12.47
CA ASP A 135 5.96 -5.54 -11.91
C ASP A 135 6.61 -5.04 -10.62
N VAL A 136 7.01 -5.97 -9.73
CA VAL A 136 7.78 -5.62 -8.52
C VAL A 136 9.09 -4.93 -8.91
N LEU A 137 9.80 -5.45 -9.90
CA LEU A 137 11.07 -4.90 -10.38
C LEU A 137 10.90 -3.49 -10.96
N ASN A 138 9.88 -3.29 -11.80
CA ASN A 138 9.56 -2.01 -12.41
C ASN A 138 9.15 -0.98 -11.35
N LEU A 139 8.37 -1.41 -10.35
CA LEU A 139 7.95 -0.56 -9.25
C LEU A 139 9.13 -0.09 -8.39
N ILE A 140 10.09 -0.98 -8.11
CA ILE A 140 11.35 -0.63 -7.40
C ILE A 140 12.17 0.35 -8.26
N ARG A 141 12.37 0.07 -9.55
CA ARG A 141 13.13 0.93 -10.47
C ARG A 141 12.55 2.32 -10.60
N GLY A 142 11.22 2.44 -10.66
CA GLY A 142 10.52 3.72 -10.78
C GLY A 142 10.57 4.59 -9.53
N ASN A 143 10.95 4.02 -8.37
CA ASN A 143 11.02 4.73 -7.09
C ASN A 143 12.37 4.50 -6.39
N LEU A 144 13.48 4.54 -7.13
CA LEU A 144 14.82 4.41 -6.55
C LEU A 144 15.22 5.64 -5.72
N ASP A 145 14.64 6.79 -6.02
CA ASP A 145 14.86 8.09 -5.37
C ASP A 145 14.57 8.10 -3.87
N ILE A 146 13.62 7.28 -3.39
CA ILE A 146 13.30 7.18 -1.95
C ILE A 146 14.39 6.48 -1.15
N PHE A 147 15.27 5.72 -1.81
CA PHE A 147 16.32 4.92 -1.18
C PHE A 147 17.65 5.67 -1.13
N SER A 148 18.49 5.35 -0.15
CA SER A 148 19.86 5.86 -0.08
C SER A 148 20.67 5.41 -1.30
N ALA A 149 21.64 6.21 -1.76
CA ALA A 149 22.53 5.83 -2.88
C ALA A 149 23.21 4.45 -2.69
N LYS A 150 23.51 4.04 -1.45
CA LYS A 150 24.04 2.69 -1.17
C LYS A 150 23.00 1.60 -1.43
N GLN A 151 21.76 1.84 -1.01
CA GLN A 151 20.63 0.95 -1.23
C GLN A 151 20.25 0.88 -2.71
N GLN A 152 20.26 2.02 -3.41
CA GLN A 152 20.04 2.08 -4.86
C GLN A 152 21.04 1.19 -5.59
N LYS A 153 22.34 1.35 -5.31
CA LYS A 153 23.39 0.50 -5.90
C LYS A 153 23.16 -0.99 -5.63
N GLN A 154 22.73 -1.35 -4.41
CA GLN A 154 22.46 -2.74 -4.06
C GLN A 154 21.21 -3.26 -4.80
N LEU A 155 20.14 -2.49 -4.87
CA LEU A 155 18.93 -2.87 -5.59
C LEU A 155 19.21 -3.00 -7.07
N THR A 156 20.01 -2.12 -7.69
CA THR A 156 20.35 -2.19 -9.12
C THR A 156 21.48 -3.16 -9.44
N SER A 157 22.13 -3.77 -8.45
CA SER A 157 23.24 -4.69 -8.69
C SER A 157 22.78 -6.04 -9.22
N ASP A 158 23.63 -6.70 -10.02
CA ASP A 158 23.40 -8.05 -10.54
C ASP A 158 23.37 -9.11 -9.43
N ASN A 159 23.92 -8.76 -8.26
CA ASN A 159 23.87 -9.60 -7.06
C ASN A 159 22.47 -9.65 -6.44
N PHE A 160 21.55 -8.76 -6.83
CA PHE A 160 20.19 -8.82 -6.34
C PHE A 160 19.44 -9.99 -7.00
N GLU A 161 18.94 -10.94 -6.19
CA GLU A 161 18.31 -12.18 -6.68
C GLU A 161 17.15 -11.93 -7.64
N LEU A 162 16.39 -10.84 -7.46
CA LEU A 162 15.28 -10.49 -8.34
C LEU A 162 15.78 -10.12 -9.74
N PHE A 163 16.89 -9.36 -9.83
CA PHE A 163 17.53 -9.04 -11.11
C PHE A 163 18.08 -10.30 -11.77
N ARG A 164 18.82 -11.13 -11.02
CA ARG A 164 19.38 -12.37 -11.57
C ARG A 164 18.34 -13.34 -12.15
N LYS A 165 17.13 -13.38 -11.58
CA LYS A 165 16.07 -14.32 -11.99
C LYS A 165 15.10 -13.74 -13.03
N TYR A 166 14.81 -12.44 -12.94
CA TYR A 166 13.69 -11.81 -13.64
C TYR A 166 14.04 -10.51 -14.35
N ALA A 167 15.30 -10.07 -14.34
CA ALA A 167 15.73 -9.16 -15.38
C ALA A 167 15.33 -9.83 -16.69
N PRO A 168 14.48 -9.20 -17.52
CA PRO A 168 14.32 -9.70 -18.87
C PRO A 168 15.75 -9.79 -19.38
N ILE A 169 16.12 -10.99 -19.83
CA ILE A 169 17.26 -11.18 -20.70
C ILE A 169 16.87 -10.35 -21.93
N ASN A 170 17.05 -9.03 -21.82
CA ASN A 170 17.17 -8.17 -22.96
C ASN A 170 18.35 -8.81 -23.66
N VAL A 171 18.04 -9.38 -24.81
CA VAL A 171 18.88 -10.13 -25.73
C VAL A 171 19.99 -9.20 -26.27
N LEU A 172 20.70 -8.52 -25.38
CA LEU A 172 21.55 -7.36 -25.64
C LEU A 172 22.94 -7.49 -25.02
N ASP A 173 23.24 -8.58 -24.30
CA ASP A 173 24.60 -8.95 -23.88
C ASP A 173 25.08 -10.25 -24.57
N SER A 174 24.43 -10.63 -25.69
CA SER A 174 24.99 -11.60 -26.65
C SER A 174 25.77 -10.87 -27.75
N ASP A 175 26.58 -9.88 -27.39
CA ASP A 175 27.34 -9.03 -28.33
C ASP A 175 28.88 -9.05 -28.05
N ASP A 176 29.36 -9.99 -27.23
CA ASP A 176 30.80 -10.14 -26.91
C ASP A 176 31.39 -11.50 -27.33
N ASP A 177 30.82 -12.09 -28.41
CA ASP A 177 31.44 -13.21 -29.14
C ASP A 177 31.21 -13.11 -30.67
N GLU A 178 31.08 -11.87 -31.19
CA GLU A 178 30.85 -11.59 -32.62
C GLU A 178 32.15 -11.21 -33.36
N GLY A 179 33.26 -11.85 -32.98
CA GLY A 179 34.59 -11.62 -33.56
C GLY A 179 35.03 -12.57 -34.68
N ASP A 180 34.34 -13.70 -34.92
CA ASP A 180 34.80 -14.70 -35.91
C ASP A 180 33.64 -15.47 -36.60
N ALA A 181 32.52 -14.80 -36.84
CA ALA A 181 31.45 -15.37 -37.67
C ALA A 181 31.73 -15.06 -39.16
N PRO A 182 31.94 -16.07 -40.03
CA PRO A 182 32.14 -15.86 -41.46
C PRO A 182 30.94 -15.13 -42.07
N PRO A 183 31.15 -14.27 -43.10
CA PRO A 183 30.11 -13.43 -43.67
C PRO A 183 28.93 -14.30 -44.12
N LEU A 184 27.77 -14.07 -43.49
CA LEU A 184 26.56 -14.82 -43.78
C LEU A 184 26.13 -14.58 -45.24
N PRO A 185 25.66 -15.63 -45.94
CA PRO A 185 25.14 -15.49 -47.29
C PRO A 185 23.92 -14.55 -47.30
N PRO A 186 23.70 -13.82 -48.41
CA PRO A 186 22.61 -12.85 -48.52
C PRO A 186 21.25 -13.52 -48.23
N PRO A 187 20.38 -12.89 -47.43
CA PRO A 187 19.13 -13.50 -47.01
C PRO A 187 18.21 -13.75 -48.22
N PRO A 188 17.60 -14.94 -48.32
CA PRO A 188 16.63 -15.24 -49.38
C PRO A 188 15.40 -14.33 -49.25
N LYS A 189 14.91 -13.82 -50.38
CA LYS A 189 13.71 -12.96 -50.44
C LYS A 189 12.50 -13.71 -49.88
N VAL A 190 12.13 -13.39 -48.65
CA VAL A 190 10.93 -13.89 -47.98
C VAL A 190 9.71 -13.19 -48.58
N VAL A 191 8.85 -13.95 -49.26
CA VAL A 191 7.50 -13.52 -49.63
C VAL A 191 6.67 -13.50 -48.34
N ILE A 192 6.37 -12.30 -47.85
CA ILE A 192 5.60 -12.09 -46.62
C ILE A 192 4.13 -12.36 -46.92
N GLU A 193 3.63 -13.54 -46.55
CA GLU A 193 2.20 -13.77 -46.44
C GLU A 193 1.65 -13.13 -45.14
N PRO A 194 0.63 -12.26 -45.22
CA PRO A 194 0.14 -11.50 -44.08
C PRO A 194 -0.60 -12.38 -43.06
N LYS A 195 0.10 -12.78 -41.99
CA LYS A 195 -0.41 -13.63 -40.89
C LYS A 195 -0.97 -12.86 -39.67
N GLU A 196 -1.23 -11.56 -39.81
CA GLU A 196 -1.50 -10.67 -38.65
C GLU A 196 -2.92 -10.80 -38.05
N LYS A 197 -3.87 -11.45 -38.73
CA LYS A 197 -5.28 -11.45 -38.27
C LYS A 197 -5.60 -12.44 -37.14
N LYS A 198 -4.74 -13.43 -36.85
CA LYS A 198 -5.07 -14.50 -35.88
C LYS A 198 -4.73 -14.15 -34.44
N LYS A 199 -3.73 -13.29 -34.20
CA LYS A 199 -3.29 -12.89 -32.84
C LYS A 199 -4.28 -11.94 -32.17
N LYS A 200 -4.90 -11.04 -32.94
CA LYS A 200 -5.86 -10.05 -32.42
C LYS A 200 -7.18 -10.65 -31.93
N VAL A 201 -7.62 -11.77 -32.53
CA VAL A 201 -8.83 -12.49 -32.10
C VAL A 201 -8.59 -13.20 -30.77
N GLN A 202 -7.44 -13.85 -30.62
CA GLN A 202 -7.09 -14.58 -29.40
C GLN A 202 -6.93 -13.67 -28.17
N GLU A 203 -6.43 -12.45 -28.37
CA GLU A 203 -6.29 -11.45 -27.31
C GLU A 203 -7.65 -10.88 -26.87
N TYR A 204 -8.57 -10.63 -27.82
CA TYR A 204 -9.92 -10.16 -27.51
C TYR A 204 -10.73 -11.22 -26.74
N GLU A 205 -10.58 -12.48 -27.09
CA GLU A 205 -11.27 -13.60 -26.43
C GLU A 205 -10.78 -13.78 -24.98
N ARG A 206 -9.46 -13.63 -24.74
CA ARG A 206 -8.89 -13.64 -23.38
C ARG A 206 -9.38 -12.46 -22.54
N GLN A 207 -9.45 -11.26 -23.13
CA GLN A 207 -9.93 -10.06 -22.45
C GLN A 207 -11.43 -10.15 -22.10
N ARG A 208 -12.22 -10.81 -22.94
CA ARG A 208 -13.63 -11.09 -22.67
C ARG A 208 -13.80 -12.09 -21.52
N GLN A 209 -13.01 -13.17 -21.51
CA GLN A 209 -13.04 -14.17 -20.44
C GLN A 209 -12.66 -13.57 -19.08
N GLU A 210 -11.64 -12.71 -19.04
CA GLU A 210 -11.20 -12.03 -17.81
C GLU A 210 -12.27 -11.07 -17.26
N ARG A 211 -13.06 -10.46 -18.15
CA ARG A 211 -14.20 -9.60 -17.77
C ARG A 211 -15.40 -10.40 -17.25
N GLU A 212 -15.71 -11.54 -17.87
CA GLU A 212 -16.76 -12.46 -17.40
C GLU A 212 -16.38 -13.08 -16.04
N GLU A 213 -15.10 -13.43 -15.82
CA GLU A 213 -14.59 -13.89 -14.51
C GLU A 213 -14.60 -12.80 -13.41
N GLU A 214 -14.35 -11.54 -13.76
CA GLU A 214 -14.49 -10.42 -12.80
C GLU A 214 -15.95 -10.16 -12.41
N GLU A 215 -16.90 -10.39 -13.32
CA GLU A 215 -18.34 -10.17 -13.06
C GLU A 215 -18.95 -11.31 -12.23
N GLU A 216 -18.49 -12.56 -12.41
CA GLU A 216 -18.90 -13.71 -11.57
C GLU A 216 -18.23 -13.74 -10.18
N GLY A 217 -17.24 -12.88 -9.92
CA GLY A 217 -16.59 -12.71 -8.62
C GLY A 217 -17.37 -11.89 -7.59
N TYR A 218 -18.59 -11.43 -7.93
CA TYR A 218 -19.49 -10.73 -7.00
C TYR A 218 -20.12 -11.74 -6.01
N SER A 219 -19.29 -12.17 -5.06
CA SER A 219 -19.60 -13.06 -3.94
C SER A 219 -20.91 -12.70 -3.23
N ASP A 220 -21.72 -13.72 -2.93
CA ASP A 220 -22.95 -13.68 -2.12
C ASP A 220 -22.76 -12.96 -0.76
N GLU A 221 -21.50 -12.80 -0.28
CA GLU A 221 -21.18 -11.99 0.89
C GLU A 221 -21.45 -10.49 0.71
N ASP A 222 -21.44 -9.93 -0.51
CA ASP A 222 -21.74 -8.50 -0.70
C ASP A 222 -23.24 -8.22 -0.58
N VAL A 223 -24.11 -9.20 -0.86
CA VAL A 223 -25.57 -9.06 -0.64
C VAL A 223 -25.87 -9.00 0.86
N GLU A 224 -25.24 -9.87 1.66
CA GLU A 224 -25.41 -9.88 3.12
C GLU A 224 -24.79 -8.63 3.77
N THR A 225 -23.66 -8.15 3.25
CA THR A 225 -23.02 -6.92 3.72
C THR A 225 -23.86 -5.68 3.36
N LYS A 226 -24.47 -5.67 2.18
CA LYS A 226 -25.42 -4.64 1.75
C LYS A 226 -26.71 -4.70 2.58
N ARG A 227 -27.20 -5.89 2.92
CA ARG A 227 -28.34 -6.10 3.83
C ARG A 227 -28.04 -5.56 5.24
N ARG A 228 -26.87 -5.85 5.81
CA ARG A 228 -26.41 -5.24 7.07
C ARG A 228 -26.26 -3.73 6.99
N ARG A 229 -25.75 -3.19 5.88
CA ARG A 229 -25.60 -1.74 5.68
C ARG A 229 -26.95 -1.02 5.52
N ILE A 230 -27.92 -1.66 4.88
CA ILE A 230 -29.30 -1.15 4.75
C ILE A 230 -30.01 -1.22 6.11
N LEU A 231 -29.88 -2.32 6.85
CA LEU A 231 -30.42 -2.45 8.22
C LEU A 231 -29.78 -1.44 9.18
N ALA A 232 -28.47 -1.20 9.08
CA ALA A 232 -27.76 -0.23 9.90
C ALA A 232 -28.08 1.23 9.56
N LYS A 233 -28.67 1.51 8.38
CA LYS A 233 -29.13 2.86 8.01
C LYS A 233 -30.42 3.27 8.72
N GLY A 234 -31.06 2.34 9.45
CA GLY A 234 -32.31 2.59 10.15
C GLY A 234 -33.45 2.70 9.14
N VAL A 235 -34.32 1.70 9.12
CA VAL A 235 -35.52 1.75 8.27
C VAL A 235 -36.52 2.66 8.97
N GLU A 236 -36.85 3.78 8.34
CA GLU A 236 -37.88 4.69 8.82
C GLU A 236 -39.24 3.98 8.77
N ARG A 237 -39.91 3.93 9.91
CA ARG A 237 -41.28 3.44 10.05
C ARG A 237 -42.18 4.58 10.47
N ARG A 238 -43.37 4.67 9.88
CA ARG A 238 -44.38 5.68 10.21
C ARG A 238 -45.65 4.99 10.67
N VAL A 239 -46.31 5.58 11.67
CA VAL A 239 -47.58 5.06 12.18
C VAL A 239 -48.71 5.59 11.29
N ASP A 240 -49.47 4.67 10.69
CA ASP A 240 -50.61 4.99 9.84
C ASP A 240 -51.80 5.44 10.72
N PRO A 241 -52.42 6.61 10.44
CA PRO A 241 -53.60 7.08 11.16
C PRO A 241 -54.83 6.18 11.05
N ALA A 242 -54.94 5.36 10.00
CA ALA A 242 -56.12 4.54 9.75
C ALA A 242 -56.23 3.36 10.72
N ASP A 243 -55.11 2.70 11.03
CA ASP A 243 -55.07 1.45 11.80
C ASP A 243 -54.12 1.48 13.02
N GLY A 244 -53.26 2.51 13.12
CA GLY A 244 -52.27 2.64 14.18
C GLY A 244 -51.06 1.71 14.07
N GLN A 245 -50.86 1.03 12.93
CA GLN A 245 -49.69 0.17 12.71
C GLN A 245 -48.51 0.95 12.12
N ALA A 246 -47.29 0.47 12.39
CA ALA A 246 -46.06 1.11 11.94
C ALA A 246 -45.55 0.43 10.66
N TYR A 247 -45.65 1.12 9.53
CA TYR A 247 -45.25 0.63 8.21
C TYR A 247 -43.95 1.25 7.74
N THR A 248 -43.16 0.47 7.01
CA THR A 248 -42.03 0.95 6.20
C THR A 248 -42.55 1.62 4.93
N MET A 249 -41.74 2.49 4.30
CA MET A 249 -42.12 3.15 3.03
C MET A 249 -42.60 2.17 1.96
N ALA A 250 -41.96 1.00 1.85
CA ALA A 250 -42.31 -0.01 0.86
C ALA A 250 -43.69 -0.64 1.12
N GLU A 251 -44.01 -0.92 2.40
CA GLU A 251 -45.31 -1.45 2.80
C GLU A 251 -46.41 -0.40 2.58
N PHE A 252 -46.11 0.87 2.84
CA PHE A 252 -47.04 1.98 2.59
C PHE A 252 -47.40 2.09 1.10
N ILE A 253 -46.41 1.92 0.21
CA ILE A 253 -46.64 1.92 -1.25
C ILE A 253 -47.47 0.70 -1.68
N GLN A 254 -47.33 -0.43 -1.00
CA GLN A 254 -48.09 -1.65 -1.30
C GLN A 254 -49.57 -1.50 -0.92
N GLU A 255 -49.86 -0.90 0.23
CA GLU A 255 -51.23 -0.76 0.76
C GLU A 255 -51.99 0.38 0.07
N TYR A 256 -51.35 1.55 -0.09
CA TYR A 256 -52.00 2.77 -0.58
C TYR A 256 -51.66 3.12 -2.04
N GLY A 257 -50.80 2.32 -2.69
CA GLY A 257 -50.31 2.56 -4.06
C GLY A 257 -49.13 3.55 -4.11
N GLY A 258 -48.71 3.98 -5.30
CA GLY A 258 -47.64 4.98 -5.48
C GLY A 258 -46.29 4.43 -5.94
N SER A 259 -45.25 5.25 -5.87
CA SER A 259 -43.86 4.87 -6.22
C SER A 259 -42.87 5.46 -5.23
N GLY A 260 -41.63 4.93 -5.21
CA GLY A 260 -40.58 5.46 -4.34
C GLY A 260 -40.27 6.95 -4.56
N ASP A 261 -40.49 7.46 -5.78
CA ASP A 261 -40.29 8.86 -6.14
C ASP A 261 -41.50 9.75 -5.83
N LYS A 262 -42.70 9.16 -5.74
CA LYS A 262 -43.96 9.86 -5.48
C LYS A 262 -44.77 9.08 -4.44
N PRO A 263 -44.43 9.23 -3.15
CA PRO A 263 -45.08 8.49 -2.09
C PRO A 263 -46.56 8.86 -1.97
N PRO A 264 -47.41 7.98 -1.41
CA PRO A 264 -48.80 8.28 -1.08
C PRO A 264 -48.95 9.55 -0.24
N VAL A 265 -50.07 10.24 -0.40
CA VAL A 265 -50.39 11.46 0.36
C VAL A 265 -50.42 11.17 1.87
N GLU A 266 -50.89 9.98 2.21
CA GLU A 266 -50.95 9.43 3.56
C GLU A 266 -49.55 9.30 4.19
N TRP A 267 -48.52 8.98 3.40
CA TRP A 267 -47.14 8.97 3.88
C TRP A 267 -46.66 10.38 4.24
N GLU A 268 -46.99 11.39 3.44
CA GLU A 268 -46.67 12.79 3.75
C GLU A 268 -47.40 13.28 5.00
N ASN A 269 -48.67 12.92 5.15
CA ASN A 269 -49.46 13.23 6.34
C ASN A 269 -48.85 12.60 7.60
N ALA A 270 -48.32 11.38 7.51
CA ALA A 270 -47.68 10.66 8.60
C ALA A 270 -46.24 11.14 8.95
N ARG A 271 -45.75 12.25 8.35
CA ARG A 271 -44.40 12.79 8.65
C ARG A 271 -44.14 13.05 10.14
N HIS A 272 -45.17 13.36 10.92
CA HIS A 272 -45.06 13.67 12.34
C HIS A 272 -44.97 12.42 13.23
N THR A 273 -45.23 11.22 12.68
CA THR A 273 -45.16 9.93 13.40
C THR A 273 -43.96 9.08 12.96
N SER A 274 -42.92 9.70 12.39
CA SER A 274 -41.73 8.99 11.92
C SER A 274 -40.83 8.53 13.08
N PHE A 275 -40.54 7.24 13.13
CA PHE A 275 -39.56 6.66 14.05
C PHE A 275 -38.47 5.93 13.27
N VAL A 276 -37.22 6.19 13.62
CA VAL A 276 -36.06 5.48 13.06
C VAL A 276 -35.62 4.42 14.06
N PHE A 277 -35.92 3.16 13.76
CA PHE A 277 -35.42 2.05 14.55
C PHE A 277 -33.97 1.77 14.17
N LYS A 278 -33.06 2.05 15.10
CA LYS A 278 -31.66 1.68 14.99
C LYS A 278 -31.53 0.27 15.57
N ALA A 279 -31.28 -0.71 14.70
CA ALA A 279 -31.02 -2.10 15.10
C ALA A 279 -29.71 -2.21 15.88
#